data_AF-A0A8T4SXC2-F1
#
_entry.id   AF-A0A8T4SXC2-F1
#
_cell.length_a   1.000
_cell.length_b   1.000
_cell.length_c   1.000
_cell.angle_alpha   90.00
_cell.angle_beta   90.00
_cell.angle_gamma   90.00
#
_symmetry.space_group_name_H-M   'P 1'
#
loop_
_entity.id
_entity.type
_entity.pdbx_description
1 polymer ?
#
loop_
_entity_poly.entity_id
_entity_poly.type
_entity_poly.pdbx_seq_one_letter_code
_entity_poly.pdbx_strand_id
1 'polypeptide(L)' 'WSEKHKTKIKEAESYEKVKVKLLPKEFENPAPVMIYGEKVAITVWSETPLATLIRSKEVAKSYQSYFNILWRWAK' A
#
# COMPACT_ATOMS: atom_id res chain seq x y z
N TRP A 1 13.71 9.47 -0.73
CA TRP A 1 13.70 8.13 -0.11
C TRP A 1 15.12 7.69 0.22
N SER A 2 15.33 6.98 1.34
CA SER A 2 16.66 6.47 1.75
C SER A 2 17.16 5.33 0.85
N GLU A 3 18.46 4.99 0.93
CA GLU A 3 19.05 3.91 0.09
C GLU A 3 18.37 2.55 0.29
N LYS A 4 17.97 2.24 1.53
CA LYS A 4 17.20 1.01 1.83
C LYS A 4 15.89 0.91 1.05
N HIS A 5 15.21 2.03 0.80
CA HIS A 5 13.98 2.05 0.01
C HIS A 5 14.26 1.80 -1.47
N LYS A 6 15.33 2.39 -2.01
CA LYS A 6 15.72 2.23 -3.42
C LYS A 6 16.03 0.78 -3.76
N THR A 7 16.72 0.04 -2.88
CA THR A 7 16.99 -1.39 -3.09
C THR A 7 15.71 -2.22 -3.16
N LYS A 8 14.77 -2.00 -2.22
CA LYS A 8 13.47 -2.70 -2.22
C LYS A 8 12.62 -2.41 -3.45
N ILE A 9 12.67 -1.17 -3.94
CA ILE A 9 11.95 -0.78 -5.17
C ILE A 9 12.54 -1.54 -6.37
N LYS A 10 13.88 -1.56 -6.53
CA LYS A 10 14.52 -2.30 -7.61
C LYS A 10 14.21 -3.79 -7.58
N GLU A 11 14.20 -4.38 -6.39
CA GLU A 11 13.82 -5.79 -6.20
C GLU A 11 12.36 -6.00 -6.61
N ALA A 12 11.44 -5.15 -6.16
CA ALA A 12 10.02 -5.22 -6.53
C ALA A 12 9.80 -5.04 -8.05
N GLU A 13 10.54 -4.14 -8.69
CA GLU A 13 10.49 -3.90 -10.13
C GLU A 13 11.08 -5.05 -10.97
N SER A 14 11.84 -5.97 -10.35
CA SER A 14 12.35 -7.16 -11.04
C SER A 14 11.26 -8.19 -11.37
N TYR A 15 10.11 -8.12 -10.68
CA TYR A 15 8.98 -9.01 -10.94
C TYR A 15 8.09 -8.46 -12.05
N GLU A 16 7.88 -9.25 -13.11
CA GLU A 16 7.13 -8.86 -14.32
C GLU A 16 5.75 -8.25 -14.04
N LYS A 17 5.01 -8.79 -13.06
CA LYS A 17 3.64 -8.38 -12.75
C LYS A 17 3.53 -7.32 -11.66
N VAL A 18 4.65 -6.81 -11.19
CA VAL A 18 4.69 -5.79 -10.13
C VAL A 18 4.89 -4.43 -10.76
N LYS A 19 4.10 -3.47 -10.30
CA LYS A 19 4.29 -2.05 -10.59
C LYS A 19 4.46 -1.33 -9.27
N VAL A 20 5.43 -0.44 -9.22
CA VAL A 20 5.72 0.39 -8.04
C VAL A 20 5.60 1.85 -8.46
N LYS A 21 5.00 2.66 -7.59
CA LYS A 21 5.00 4.11 -7.69
C LYS A 21 5.26 4.71 -6.33
N LEU A 22 5.88 5.87 -6.31
CA LEU A 22 6.27 6.59 -5.11
C LEU A 22 5.37 7.80 -4.91
N LEU A 23 4.80 7.87 -3.71
CA LEU A 23 4.14 9.07 -3.23
C LEU A 23 5.18 10.08 -2.70
N PRO A 24 4.79 11.36 -2.55
CA PRO A 24 5.60 12.35 -1.85
C PRO A 24 5.95 11.89 -0.42
N LYS A 25 7.08 12.36 0.11
CA LYS A 25 7.59 11.89 1.41
C LYS A 25 6.64 12.23 2.56
N GLU A 26 5.84 13.28 2.39
CA GLU A 26 4.82 13.76 3.31
C GLU A 26 3.68 12.75 3.52
N PHE A 27 3.52 11.77 2.61
CA PHE A 27 2.53 10.69 2.69
C PHE A 27 3.05 9.46 3.45
N GLU A 28 4.01 9.61 4.35
CA GLU A 28 4.50 8.51 5.18
C GLU A 28 3.37 7.96 6.05
N ASN A 29 2.80 6.83 5.62
CA ASN A 29 1.64 6.22 6.26
C ASN A 29 2.09 5.11 7.22
N PRO A 30 1.91 5.26 8.54
CA PRO A 30 2.24 4.22 9.52
C PRO A 30 1.31 2.99 9.45
N ALA A 31 0.21 3.10 8.71
CA ALA A 31 -0.82 2.08 8.56
C ALA A 31 -1.02 1.67 7.08
N PRO A 32 -0.12 0.87 6.49
CA PRO A 32 -0.30 0.37 5.13
C PRO A 32 -1.62 -0.40 4.97
N VAL A 33 -2.26 -0.15 3.82
CA VAL A 33 -3.53 -0.77 3.43
C VAL A 33 -3.28 -1.75 2.29
N MET A 34 -3.67 -3.00 2.48
CA MET A 34 -3.61 -4.06 1.47
C MET A 34 -5.02 -4.43 1.03
N ILE A 35 -5.27 -4.37 -0.28
CA ILE A 35 -6.57 -4.69 -0.89
C ILE A 35 -6.40 -5.95 -1.73
N TYR A 36 -7.17 -6.99 -1.45
CA TYR A 36 -7.08 -8.27 -2.18
C TYR A 36 -8.44 -8.99 -2.21
N GLY A 37 -8.94 -9.27 -3.42
CA GLY A 37 -10.31 -9.75 -3.60
C GLY A 37 -11.32 -8.82 -2.91
N GLU A 38 -12.23 -9.38 -2.12
CA GLU A 38 -13.24 -8.64 -1.34
C GLU A 38 -12.78 -8.36 0.10
N LYS A 39 -11.47 -8.17 0.31
CA LYS A 39 -10.86 -7.97 1.64
C LYS A 39 -9.93 -6.78 1.67
N VAL A 40 -9.88 -6.14 2.83
CA VAL A 40 -8.93 -5.06 3.16
C VAL A 40 -8.23 -5.42 4.46
N ALA A 41 -6.90 -5.45 4.44
CA ALA A 41 -6.09 -5.55 5.65
C ALA A 41 -5.41 -4.20 5.90
N ILE A 42 -5.57 -3.67 7.11
CA ILE A 42 -4.88 -2.48 7.59
C ILE A 42 -3.95 -2.93 8.70
N THR A 43 -2.66 -2.69 8.54
CA THR A 43 -1.65 -3.08 9.54
C THR A 43 -0.99 -1.83 10.08
N VAL A 44 -1.03 -1.62 11.41
CA VAL A 44 -0.34 -0.54 12.10
C VAL A 44 0.91 -1.13 12.72
N TRP A 45 2.08 -0.68 12.26
CA TRP A 45 3.36 -1.13 12.77
C TRP A 45 3.80 -0.23 13.93
N SER A 46 3.63 -0.74 15.14
CA SER A 46 4.08 -0.14 16.40
C SER A 46 4.77 -1.20 17.26
N GLU A 47 5.11 -0.88 18.52
CA GLU A 47 5.68 -1.85 19.48
C GLU A 47 4.82 -3.12 19.60
N THR A 48 3.50 -2.94 19.69
CA THR A 48 2.53 -4.03 19.62
C THR A 48 1.78 -3.92 18.28
N PRO A 49 2.18 -4.68 17.25
CA PRO A 49 1.59 -4.57 15.92
C PRO A 49 0.11 -4.95 15.95
N LEU A 50 -0.70 -4.18 15.24
CA LEU A 50 -2.15 -4.39 15.12
C LEU A 50 -2.51 -4.60 13.66
N ALA A 51 -3.30 -5.63 13.38
CA ALA A 51 -3.89 -5.86 12.07
C ALA A 51 -5.42 -5.92 12.16
N THR A 52 -6.09 -5.14 11.33
CA THR A 52 -7.56 -5.19 11.14
C THR A 52 -7.86 -5.78 9.77
N LEU A 53 -8.58 -6.91 9.74
CA LEU A 53 -9.04 -7.53 8.50
C LEU A 53 -10.54 -7.29 8.32
N ILE A 54 -10.89 -6.60 7.24
CA ILE A 54 -12.28 -6.35 6.84
C ILE A 54 -12.61 -7.24 5.65
N ARG A 55 -13.71 -8.00 5.75
CA ARG A 55 -14.22 -8.87 4.68
C ARG A 55 -15.54 -8.30 4.16
N SER A 56 -15.47 -7.41 3.18
CA SER A 56 -16.63 -6.79 2.53
C SER A 56 -16.24 -6.30 1.14
N LYS A 57 -17.07 -6.65 0.16
CA LYS A 57 -16.93 -6.21 -1.23
C LYS A 57 -17.03 -4.69 -1.36
N GLU A 58 -17.97 -4.09 -0.64
CA GLU A 58 -18.25 -2.65 -0.64
C GLU A 58 -17.05 -1.88 -0.08
N VAL A 59 -16.48 -2.35 1.03
CA VAL A 59 -15.30 -1.74 1.63
C VAL A 59 -14.09 -1.90 0.71
N ALA A 60 -13.84 -3.08 0.16
CA ALA A 60 -12.73 -3.30 -0.78
C ALA A 60 -12.81 -2.39 -2.00
N LYS A 61 -14.00 -2.22 -2.60
CA LYS A 61 -14.23 -1.32 -3.73
C LYS A 61 -14.01 0.15 -3.37
N SER A 62 -14.43 0.56 -2.17
CA SER A 62 -14.21 1.93 -1.66
C SER A 62 -12.71 2.23 -1.51
N TYR A 63 -11.97 1.34 -0.84
CA TYR A 63 -10.51 1.47 -0.68
C TYR A 63 -9.77 1.41 -2.02
N GLN A 64 -10.21 0.58 -2.98
CA GLN A 64 -9.63 0.55 -4.32
C GLN A 64 -9.80 1.89 -5.05
N SER A 65 -10.95 2.56 -4.85
CA SER A 65 -11.19 3.88 -5.43
C SER A 65 -10.23 4.94 -4.84
N TYR A 66 -10.01 4.93 -3.53
CA TYR A 66 -9.01 5.78 -2.88
C TYR A 66 -7.59 5.49 -3.38
N PHE A 67 -7.21 4.20 -3.47
CA PHE A 67 -5.91 3.79 -4.00
C PHE A 67 -5.71 4.30 -5.44
N ASN A 68 -6.71 4.19 -6.30
CA ASN A 68 -6.63 4.65 -7.69
C ASN A 68 -6.42 6.18 -7.80
N ILE A 69 -6.95 6.97 -6.87
CA ILE A 69 -6.67 8.41 -6.81
C ILE A 69 -5.19 8.64 -6.48
N LEU A 70 -4.68 8.01 -5.42
CA LEU A 70 -3.27 8.11 -5.02
C LEU A 70 -2.33 7.61 -6.14
N TRP A 71 -2.69 6.51 -6.80
CA TRP A 71 -1.92 5.90 -7.88
C TRP A 71 -1.75 6.80 -9.11
N ARG A 72 -2.74 7.67 -9.37
CA ARG A 72 -2.64 8.68 -10.44
C ARG A 72 -1.67 9.80 -10.10
N TRP A 73 -1.51 10.12 -8.82
CA TRP A 73 -0.65 11.21 -8.35
C TRP A 73 0.79 10.75 -8.07
N ALA A 74 0.97 9.46 -7.79
CA ALA A 74 2.26 8.84 -7.55
C ALA A 74 3.11 8.76 -8.83
N LYS A 75 4.44 8.89 -8.66
CA LYS A 75 5.44 8.86 -9.73
C LYS A 75 6.14 7.50 -9.80
#